data_AF-A0A2M8H1G8-F1
#
_entry.id   AF-A0A2M8H1G8-F1
#
_cell.length_a   1.000
_cell.length_b   1.000
_cell.length_c   1.000
_cell.angle_alpha   90.00
_cell.angle_beta   90.00
_cell.angle_gamma   90.00
#
_symmetry.space_group_name_H-M   'P 1'
#
loop_
_entity.id
_entity.type
_entity.pdbx_description
1 polymer ?
#
loop_
_entity_poly.entity_id
_entity_poly.type
_entity_poly.pdbx_seq_one_letter_code
_entity_poly.pdbx_strand_id
1 'polypeptide(L)'
;MSSPRLRTQFETLFEHFHGRDTDIRLEDITEVLCCTRRNARIVLNKLSEEGWIEWHPAAGRGNLSQLLFKRNQQDVSENLARRYLEEGRIGQALNVFNRDVNKLAQVIQSYLGVQNVEGQQVVRLPYYRPLSMLNPGKPNRRSEQNIIRQIFSGLTKLDEDDILQPDLAHSWEALSSSHWRFYLRNGVRFHNGNFLQIQHIIDSILTLKQIKTFGHIEQVTSPDPWVIDIKLNQPDWHLPFLFSESLAKIMPPESWRGEDFDLLPMGTGPYRVVLNDDKRLVLEAYDGYFGYRPLVDKVEVWVIDEAYSGMVFPSLSNPIMSQRRGNDDVKLDPGCTYLLLNRKHGIVRNPEWAEYLSSVLNSLNLYRNLPEDQIVELGLLPAHGLKPGWHHSLPSRFPVVPKGKRELTIAYHAQHPLFPVMAKSIETVLNQDGIKVQFIKYEHIIDTPELVDIWIKPMGIGSYREEAFAGWLLGYSDIAAMSREEDFSCWSHLVEKWRTEKDTPFPAKELGKSLVESHQIIPMFHCWLGVSKDHCGSLQNAKCNALGWFDFSQVWLKPIINT
;
A
#
# COMPACT_ATOMS: atom_id res chain seq x y z
N MET A 1 1.34 -31.88 -11.90
CA MET A 1 0.33 -30.81 -12.07
C MET A 1 -1.05 -31.46 -12.09
N SER A 2 -1.68 -31.53 -10.92
CA SER A 2 -3.03 -32.05 -10.75
C SER A 2 -4.06 -31.14 -11.40
N SER A 3 -4.76 -31.62 -12.43
CA SER A 3 -5.84 -30.85 -13.07
C SER A 3 -7.13 -30.91 -12.24
N PRO A 4 -8.08 -29.96 -12.43
CA PRO A 4 -9.42 -30.04 -11.85
C PRO A 4 -10.08 -31.40 -12.09
N ARG A 5 -9.82 -32.00 -13.26
CA ARG A 5 -10.29 -33.33 -13.63
C ARG A 5 -9.71 -34.44 -12.74
N LEU A 6 -8.42 -34.36 -12.38
CA LEU A 6 -7.79 -35.34 -11.51
C LEU A 6 -8.40 -35.30 -10.10
N ARG A 7 -8.74 -34.09 -9.61
CA ARG A 7 -9.48 -33.94 -8.35
C ARG A 7 -10.86 -34.59 -8.41
N THR A 8 -11.68 -34.30 -9.42
CA THR A 8 -13.01 -34.92 -9.54
C THR A 8 -12.92 -36.44 -9.56
N GLN A 9 -11.89 -36.99 -10.20
CA GLN A 9 -11.63 -38.43 -10.22
C GLN A 9 -11.26 -38.98 -8.84
N PHE A 10 -10.45 -38.26 -8.07
CA PHE A 10 -10.18 -38.57 -6.67
C PHE A 10 -11.46 -38.55 -5.83
N GLU A 11 -12.25 -37.48 -5.92
CA GLU A 11 -13.51 -37.32 -5.17
C GLU A 11 -14.49 -38.45 -5.49
N THR A 12 -14.61 -38.83 -6.76
CA THR A 12 -15.47 -39.93 -7.19
C THR A 12 -15.05 -41.26 -6.54
N LEU A 13 -13.75 -41.55 -6.49
CA LEU A 13 -13.24 -42.73 -5.79
C LEU A 13 -13.43 -42.63 -4.28
N PHE A 14 -13.11 -41.48 -3.68
CA PHE A 14 -13.20 -41.26 -2.24
C PHE A 14 -14.64 -41.39 -1.74
N GLU A 15 -15.62 -40.81 -2.45
CA GLU A 15 -17.04 -40.92 -2.13
C GLU A 15 -17.54 -42.36 -2.27
N HIS A 16 -17.17 -43.05 -3.36
CA HIS A 16 -17.60 -44.43 -3.61
C HIS A 16 -17.06 -45.41 -2.56
N PHE A 17 -15.80 -45.26 -2.13
CA PHE A 17 -15.18 -46.11 -1.11
C PHE A 17 -15.28 -45.55 0.31
N HIS A 18 -16.02 -44.46 0.50
CA HIS A 18 -16.17 -43.77 1.79
C HIS A 18 -14.83 -43.45 2.49
N GLY A 19 -13.80 -43.16 1.69
CA GLY A 19 -12.44 -42.86 2.17
C GLY A 19 -11.73 -44.02 2.87
N ARG A 20 -12.22 -45.26 2.73
CA ARG A 20 -11.60 -46.44 3.37
C ARG A 20 -10.62 -47.11 2.42
N ASP A 21 -9.46 -47.48 2.97
CA ASP A 21 -8.51 -48.36 2.30
C ASP A 21 -9.20 -49.66 1.91
N THR A 22 -8.98 -50.13 0.69
CA THR A 22 -9.74 -51.26 0.13
C THR A 22 -8.91 -52.09 -0.86
N ASP A 23 -9.08 -53.40 -0.75
CA ASP A 23 -8.64 -54.37 -1.76
C ASP A 23 -9.67 -54.41 -2.91
N ILE A 24 -9.24 -54.13 -4.14
CA ILE A 24 -10.14 -53.89 -5.27
C ILE A 24 -9.62 -54.42 -6.60
N ARG A 25 -10.53 -54.75 -7.54
CA ARG A 25 -10.14 -55.05 -8.93
C ARG A 25 -10.04 -53.78 -9.76
N LEU A 26 -9.14 -53.80 -10.74
CA LEU A 26 -9.03 -52.69 -11.68
C LEU A 26 -10.32 -52.48 -12.50
N GLU A 27 -11.13 -53.55 -12.70
CA GLU A 27 -12.43 -53.44 -13.36
C GLU A 27 -13.41 -52.54 -12.57
N ASP A 28 -13.47 -52.70 -11.25
CA ASP A 28 -14.35 -51.92 -10.38
C ASP A 28 -13.96 -50.42 -10.44
N ILE A 29 -12.66 -50.11 -10.46
CA ILE A 29 -12.17 -48.73 -10.65
C ILE A 29 -12.57 -48.16 -12.02
N THR A 30 -12.54 -48.98 -13.08
CA THR A 30 -12.95 -48.51 -14.42
C THR A 30 -14.44 -48.21 -14.50
N GLU A 31 -15.28 -48.95 -13.78
CA GLU A 31 -16.70 -48.68 -13.66
C GLU A 31 -16.96 -47.39 -12.89
N VAL A 32 -16.34 -47.23 -11.71
CA VAL A 32 -16.49 -46.02 -10.88
C VAL A 32 -16.06 -44.76 -11.62
N LEU A 33 -14.92 -44.81 -12.33
CA LEU A 33 -14.41 -43.67 -13.09
C LEU A 33 -14.98 -43.54 -14.51
N CYS A 34 -15.87 -44.44 -14.93
CA CYS A 34 -16.44 -44.51 -16.27
C CYS A 34 -15.37 -44.40 -17.39
N CYS A 35 -14.27 -45.15 -17.30
CA CYS A 35 -13.15 -45.02 -18.23
C CYS A 35 -12.45 -46.34 -18.59
N THR A 36 -11.55 -46.32 -19.57
CA THR A 36 -10.81 -47.53 -19.98
C THR A 36 -9.77 -47.95 -18.95
N ARG A 37 -9.40 -49.24 -18.91
CA ARG A 37 -8.32 -49.75 -18.01
C ARG A 37 -7.01 -48.98 -18.14
N ARG A 38 -6.65 -48.58 -19.37
CA ARG A 38 -5.44 -47.78 -19.63
C ARG A 38 -5.56 -46.41 -18.95
N ASN A 39 -6.72 -45.76 -19.07
CA ASN A 39 -6.94 -44.46 -18.48
C ASN A 39 -7.02 -44.53 -16.95
N ALA A 40 -7.68 -45.54 -16.38
CA ALA A 40 -7.73 -45.76 -14.93
C ALA A 40 -6.32 -45.90 -14.33
N ARG A 41 -5.43 -46.68 -14.97
CA ARG A 41 -4.02 -46.78 -14.54
C ARG A 41 -3.28 -45.43 -14.59
N ILE A 42 -3.48 -44.64 -15.64
CA ILE A 42 -2.88 -43.30 -15.75
C ILE A 42 -3.38 -42.39 -14.63
N VAL A 43 -4.68 -42.45 -14.32
CA VAL A 43 -5.29 -41.67 -13.24
C VAL A 43 -4.71 -42.09 -11.89
N LEU A 44 -4.71 -43.38 -11.57
CA LEU A 44 -4.17 -43.90 -10.30
C LEU A 44 -2.69 -43.56 -10.09
N ASN A 45 -1.88 -43.65 -11.16
CA ASN A 45 -0.48 -43.25 -11.10
C ASN A 45 -0.35 -41.75 -10.80
N LYS A 46 -1.10 -40.90 -11.49
CA LYS A 46 -1.09 -39.45 -11.24
C LYS A 46 -1.57 -39.09 -9.82
N LEU A 47 -2.59 -39.79 -9.33
CA LEU A 47 -3.07 -39.62 -7.94
C LEU A 47 -2.00 -40.05 -6.92
N SER A 48 -1.22 -41.09 -7.22
CA SER A 48 -0.09 -41.52 -6.39
C SER A 48 1.10 -40.57 -6.47
N GLU A 49 1.42 -40.02 -7.65
CA GLU A 49 2.46 -39.01 -7.85
C GLU A 49 2.18 -37.72 -7.06
N GLU A 50 0.91 -37.33 -6.96
CA GLU A 50 0.49 -36.19 -6.12
C GLU A 50 0.35 -36.57 -4.63
N GLY A 51 0.59 -37.84 -4.26
CA GLY A 51 0.55 -38.35 -2.89
C GLY A 51 -0.84 -38.41 -2.26
N TRP A 52 -1.91 -38.42 -3.06
CA TRP A 52 -3.30 -38.46 -2.56
C TRP A 52 -3.73 -39.88 -2.22
N ILE A 53 -3.20 -40.85 -2.94
CA ILE A 53 -3.40 -42.28 -2.71
C ILE A 53 -2.06 -43.01 -2.77
N GLU A 54 -2.05 -44.26 -2.32
CA GLU A 54 -1.02 -45.23 -2.62
C GLU A 54 -1.68 -46.41 -3.34
N TRP A 55 -1.14 -46.78 -4.51
CA TRP A 55 -1.70 -47.82 -5.38
C TRP A 55 -0.72 -48.97 -5.54
N HIS A 56 -1.12 -50.17 -5.08
CA HIS A 56 -0.34 -51.39 -5.26
C HIS A 56 -1.06 -52.36 -6.22
N PRO A 57 -0.65 -52.43 -7.49
CA PRO A 57 -1.27 -53.32 -8.46
C PRO A 57 -0.91 -54.78 -8.20
N ALA A 58 -1.90 -55.67 -8.20
CA ALA A 58 -1.65 -57.12 -8.18
C ALA A 58 -1.69 -57.71 -9.60
N ALA A 59 -0.75 -58.62 -9.90
CA ALA A 59 -0.66 -59.31 -11.17
C ALA A 59 -1.40 -60.67 -11.13
N GLY A 60 -2.24 -60.95 -12.13
CA GLY A 60 -2.98 -62.21 -12.26
C GLY A 60 -4.51 -62.02 -12.30
N ARG A 61 -5.23 -62.90 -13.02
CA ARG A 61 -6.71 -62.87 -13.05
C ARG A 61 -7.25 -63.23 -11.66
N GLY A 62 -8.03 -62.34 -11.06
CA GLY A 62 -8.72 -62.57 -9.79
C GLY A 62 -8.00 -62.05 -8.55
N ASN A 63 -6.75 -61.57 -8.68
CA ASN A 63 -6.01 -60.96 -7.57
C ASN A 63 -6.49 -59.53 -7.33
N LEU A 64 -6.68 -59.16 -6.07
CA LEU A 64 -7.08 -57.82 -5.66
C LEU A 64 -5.84 -56.92 -5.56
N SER A 65 -5.95 -55.72 -6.12
CA SER A 65 -4.96 -54.64 -5.94
C SER A 65 -5.32 -53.82 -4.70
N GLN A 66 -4.37 -53.10 -4.11
CA GLN A 66 -4.64 -52.25 -2.95
C GLN A 66 -4.72 -50.78 -3.34
N LEU A 67 -5.80 -50.14 -2.92
CA LEU A 67 -6.00 -48.69 -2.96
C LEU A 67 -6.02 -48.16 -1.53
N LEU A 68 -5.01 -47.36 -1.17
CA LEU A 68 -4.91 -46.72 0.14
C LEU A 68 -5.11 -45.21 0.00
N PHE A 69 -5.99 -44.61 0.77
CA PHE A 69 -6.20 -43.15 0.76
C PHE A 69 -5.25 -42.48 1.75
N LYS A 70 -4.37 -41.60 1.25
CA LYS A 70 -3.41 -40.85 2.08
C LYS A 70 -3.90 -39.46 2.47
N ARG A 71 -4.92 -38.97 1.77
CA ARG A 71 -5.53 -37.65 1.98
C ARG A 71 -7.05 -37.78 1.96
N ASN A 72 -7.74 -36.82 2.56
CA ASN A 72 -9.19 -36.69 2.49
C ASN A 72 -9.59 -35.67 1.40
N GLN A 73 -10.89 -35.58 1.08
CA GLN A 73 -11.41 -34.64 0.08
C GLN A 73 -11.14 -33.17 0.41
N GLN A 74 -11.21 -32.80 1.69
CA GLN A 74 -10.96 -31.44 2.15
C GLN A 74 -9.49 -31.07 1.93
N ASP A 75 -8.54 -31.91 2.35
CA ASP A 75 -7.10 -31.73 2.16
C ASP A 75 -6.74 -31.53 0.68
N VAL A 76 -7.29 -32.35 -0.22
CA VAL A 76 -7.02 -32.25 -1.66
C VAL A 76 -7.57 -30.94 -2.23
N SER A 77 -8.77 -30.56 -1.82
CA SER A 77 -9.42 -29.31 -2.25
C SER A 77 -8.67 -28.09 -1.73
N GLU A 78 -8.34 -28.05 -0.44
CA GLU A 78 -7.58 -26.95 0.17
C GLU A 78 -6.21 -26.78 -0.48
N ASN A 79 -5.46 -27.86 -0.72
CA ASN A 79 -4.15 -27.76 -1.37
C ASN A 79 -4.27 -27.24 -2.81
N LEU A 80 -5.28 -27.67 -3.56
CA LEU A 80 -5.50 -27.16 -4.92
C LEU A 80 -5.92 -25.68 -4.90
N ALA A 81 -6.77 -25.28 -3.95
CA ALA A 81 -7.14 -23.89 -3.76
C ALA A 81 -5.93 -23.02 -3.37
N ARG A 82 -5.07 -23.49 -2.45
CA ARG A 82 -3.80 -22.80 -2.10
C ARG A 82 -2.90 -22.60 -3.30
N ARG A 83 -2.72 -23.63 -4.14
CA ARG A 83 -1.96 -23.50 -5.40
C ARG A 83 -2.56 -22.45 -6.33
N TYR A 84 -3.88 -22.41 -6.47
CA TYR A 84 -4.53 -21.36 -7.25
C TYR A 84 -4.34 -19.98 -6.64
N LEU A 85 -4.36 -19.84 -5.32
CA LEU A 85 -4.04 -18.58 -4.64
C LEU A 85 -2.58 -18.18 -4.89
N GLU A 86 -1.63 -19.12 -4.84
CA GLU A 86 -0.22 -18.91 -5.18
C GLU A 86 -0.02 -18.43 -6.62
N GLU A 87 -0.86 -18.93 -7.54
CA GLU A 87 -0.89 -18.50 -8.94
C GLU A 87 -1.66 -17.19 -9.17
N GLY A 88 -2.26 -16.58 -8.14
CA GLY A 88 -3.12 -15.39 -8.26
C GLY A 88 -4.48 -15.66 -8.91
N ARG A 89 -4.95 -16.91 -8.94
CA ARG A 89 -6.16 -17.37 -9.63
C ARG A 89 -7.31 -17.59 -8.63
N ILE A 90 -7.70 -16.54 -7.93
CA ILE A 90 -8.73 -16.58 -6.87
C ILE A 90 -10.06 -17.18 -7.36
N GLY A 91 -10.52 -16.79 -8.56
CA GLY A 91 -11.75 -17.35 -9.13
C GLY A 91 -11.69 -18.88 -9.34
N GLN A 92 -10.50 -19.44 -9.60
CA GLN A 92 -10.31 -20.89 -9.69
C GLN A 92 -10.28 -21.54 -8.31
N ALA A 93 -9.64 -20.89 -7.34
CA ALA A 93 -9.70 -21.31 -5.94
C ALA A 93 -11.15 -21.31 -5.41
N LEU A 94 -11.99 -20.37 -5.83
CA LEU A 94 -13.40 -20.32 -5.48
C LEU A 94 -14.20 -21.46 -6.12
N ASN A 95 -13.92 -21.76 -7.40
CA ASN A 95 -14.55 -22.88 -8.09
C ASN A 95 -14.16 -24.23 -7.47
N VAL A 96 -12.99 -24.35 -6.83
CA VAL A 96 -12.62 -25.55 -6.08
C VAL A 96 -13.67 -25.86 -5.01
N PHE A 97 -14.20 -24.85 -4.34
CA PHE A 97 -15.22 -25.03 -3.30
C PHE A 97 -16.66 -24.91 -3.80
N ASN A 98 -16.94 -25.15 -5.09
CA ASN A 98 -18.28 -24.98 -5.67
C ASN A 98 -18.85 -23.58 -5.43
N ARG A 99 -18.00 -22.55 -5.43
CA ARG A 99 -18.34 -21.16 -5.11
C ARG A 99 -18.78 -20.91 -3.67
N ASP A 100 -18.43 -21.80 -2.74
CA ASP A 100 -18.54 -21.56 -1.31
C ASP A 100 -17.48 -20.55 -0.85
N VAL A 101 -17.93 -19.31 -0.67
CA VAL A 101 -17.13 -18.16 -0.25
C VAL A 101 -16.54 -18.37 1.15
N ASN A 102 -17.26 -19.04 2.06
CA ASN A 102 -16.81 -19.23 3.44
C ASN A 102 -15.63 -20.19 3.51
N LYS A 103 -15.68 -21.28 2.74
CA LYS A 103 -14.55 -22.23 2.66
C LYS A 103 -13.32 -21.59 2.03
N LEU A 104 -13.51 -20.82 0.96
CA LEU A 104 -12.38 -20.09 0.38
C LEU A 104 -11.80 -19.06 1.36
N ALA A 105 -12.65 -18.32 2.09
CA ALA A 105 -12.20 -17.38 3.11
C ALA A 105 -11.36 -18.08 4.19
N GLN A 106 -11.76 -19.27 4.65
CA GLN A 106 -10.97 -20.08 5.59
C GLN A 106 -9.60 -20.47 5.02
N VAL A 107 -9.55 -20.91 3.76
CA VAL A 107 -8.28 -21.23 3.10
C VAL A 107 -7.40 -19.99 2.96
N ILE A 108 -7.97 -18.86 2.52
CA ILE A 108 -7.27 -17.58 2.40
C ILE A 108 -6.73 -17.15 3.77
N GLN A 109 -7.53 -17.19 4.84
CA GLN A 109 -7.08 -16.88 6.19
C GLN A 109 -5.94 -17.79 6.66
N SER A 110 -6.01 -19.10 6.35
CA SER A 110 -4.92 -20.04 6.68
C SER A 110 -3.66 -19.85 5.82
N TYR A 111 -3.80 -19.18 4.68
CA TYR A 111 -2.72 -18.92 3.73
C TYR A 111 -2.05 -17.56 3.99
N LEU A 112 -2.83 -16.58 4.45
CA LEU A 112 -2.39 -15.25 4.85
C LEU A 112 -1.81 -15.26 6.28
N GLY A 113 -1.30 -14.10 6.70
CA GLY A 113 -0.71 -13.91 8.02
C GLY A 113 0.64 -14.60 8.15
N VAL A 114 0.91 -15.13 9.34
CA VAL A 114 2.22 -15.67 9.71
C VAL A 114 2.33 -17.15 9.35
N GLN A 115 3.39 -17.50 8.62
CA GLN A 115 3.69 -18.87 8.23
C GLN A 115 5.15 -19.21 8.55
N ASN A 116 5.42 -20.45 8.95
CA ASN A 116 6.78 -20.99 8.98
C ASN A 116 6.95 -21.86 7.72
N VAL A 117 7.71 -21.36 6.75
CA VAL A 117 7.96 -22.07 5.48
C VAL A 117 9.44 -22.42 5.44
N GLU A 118 9.76 -23.72 5.43
CA GLU A 118 11.15 -24.22 5.39
C GLU A 118 12.05 -23.64 6.51
N GLY A 119 11.47 -23.34 7.67
CA GLY A 119 12.17 -22.74 8.81
C GLY A 119 12.30 -21.21 8.76
N GLN A 120 11.80 -20.56 7.72
CA GLN A 120 11.70 -19.09 7.62
C GLN A 120 10.37 -18.57 8.15
N GLN A 121 10.40 -17.44 8.87
CA GLN A 121 9.21 -16.69 9.26
C GLN A 121 8.73 -15.82 8.11
N VAL A 122 7.56 -16.15 7.56
CA VAL A 122 6.94 -15.46 6.42
C VAL A 122 5.66 -14.76 6.86
N VAL A 123 5.52 -13.49 6.53
CA VAL A 123 4.28 -12.70 6.75
C VAL A 123 3.61 -12.41 5.42
N ARG A 124 2.38 -12.88 5.24
CA ARG A 124 1.58 -12.70 4.02
C ARG A 124 0.47 -11.70 4.24
N LEU A 125 0.56 -10.55 3.59
CA LEU A 125 -0.37 -9.45 3.69
C LEU A 125 -1.22 -9.36 2.42
N PRO A 126 -2.55 -9.35 2.52
CA PRO A 126 -3.40 -9.07 1.38
C PRO A 126 -3.37 -7.58 1.02
N TYR A 127 -3.53 -7.24 -0.25
CA TYR A 127 -3.67 -5.86 -0.73
C TYR A 127 -4.47 -5.78 -2.03
N TYR A 128 -5.18 -4.68 -2.29
CA TYR A 128 -6.16 -4.61 -3.38
C TYR A 128 -5.58 -4.35 -4.78
N ARG A 129 -4.28 -4.04 -4.88
CA ARG A 129 -3.60 -3.71 -6.15
C ARG A 129 -2.11 -4.02 -6.15
N PRO A 130 -1.45 -4.10 -7.31
CA PRO A 130 0.01 -4.13 -7.40
C PRO A 130 0.68 -2.86 -6.85
N LEU A 131 1.89 -3.01 -6.30
CA LEU A 131 2.73 -1.92 -5.77
C LEU A 131 3.90 -1.63 -6.73
N SER A 132 3.58 -1.06 -7.90
CA SER A 132 4.48 -1.00 -9.05
C SER A 132 5.46 0.19 -9.08
N MET A 133 5.42 1.10 -8.09
CA MET A 133 6.23 2.33 -8.09
C MET A 133 6.99 2.52 -6.77
N LEU A 134 8.05 1.73 -6.58
CA LEU A 134 8.88 1.71 -5.37
C LEU A 134 10.11 2.61 -5.45
N ASN A 135 10.21 3.46 -6.48
CA ASN A 135 11.28 4.45 -6.63
C ASN A 135 10.99 5.71 -5.78
N PRO A 136 11.84 6.05 -4.78
CA PRO A 136 11.68 7.24 -3.94
C PRO A 136 11.66 8.57 -4.69
N GLY A 137 12.31 8.63 -5.86
CA GLY A 137 12.39 9.84 -6.68
C GLY A 137 11.16 10.08 -7.57
N LYS A 138 10.14 9.23 -7.49
CA LYS A 138 8.91 9.32 -8.30
C LYS A 138 7.68 9.49 -7.40
N PRO A 139 6.52 9.93 -7.93
CA PRO A 139 5.30 10.03 -7.14
C PRO A 139 4.88 8.68 -6.54
N ASN A 140 4.87 8.59 -5.20
CA ASN A 140 4.50 7.38 -4.46
C ASN A 140 3.21 7.59 -3.66
N ARG A 141 2.32 6.58 -3.62
CA ARG A 141 1.18 6.60 -2.70
C ARG A 141 1.61 6.11 -1.31
N ARG A 142 0.72 6.22 -0.32
CA ARG A 142 1.01 5.87 1.08
C ARG A 142 1.60 4.46 1.26
N SER A 143 1.12 3.49 0.47
CA SER A 143 1.59 2.10 0.55
C SER A 143 2.99 1.95 -0.01
N GLU A 144 3.28 2.53 -1.17
CA GLU A 144 4.64 2.60 -1.72
C GLU A 144 5.59 3.30 -0.75
N GLN A 145 5.17 4.40 -0.12
CA GLN A 145 5.97 5.08 0.91
C GLN A 145 6.31 4.15 2.08
N ASN A 146 5.37 3.31 2.54
CA ASN A 146 5.64 2.34 3.59
C ASN A 146 6.68 1.31 3.15
N ILE A 147 6.53 0.75 1.94
CA ILE A 147 7.47 -0.22 1.38
C ILE A 147 8.86 0.42 1.16
N ILE A 148 8.93 1.65 0.67
CA ILE A 148 10.18 2.40 0.47
C ILE A 148 10.96 2.54 1.79
N ARG A 149 10.28 2.79 2.92
CA ARG A 149 10.92 2.87 4.25
C ARG A 149 11.55 1.54 4.69
N GLN A 150 11.13 0.41 4.11
CA GLN A 150 11.72 -0.91 4.38
C GLN A 150 12.92 -1.21 3.46
N ILE A 151 12.95 -0.61 2.26
CA ILE A 151 13.97 -0.87 1.23
C ILE A 151 15.15 0.10 1.34
N PHE A 152 14.90 1.35 1.71
CA PHE A 152 15.91 2.40 1.70
C PHE A 152 16.06 3.07 3.07
N SER A 153 17.29 3.50 3.38
CA SER A 153 17.60 4.37 4.51
C SER A 153 17.80 5.82 4.08
N GLY A 154 17.45 6.76 4.96
CA GLY A 154 17.70 8.19 4.84
C GLY A 154 18.86 8.62 5.72
N LEU A 155 19.17 9.92 5.77
CA LEU A 155 20.08 10.44 6.80
C LEU A 155 19.47 10.26 8.19
N THR A 156 18.18 10.54 8.30
CA THR A 156 17.36 10.41 9.51
C THR A 156 16.10 9.59 9.21
N LYS A 157 15.37 9.20 10.25
CA LYS A 157 14.07 8.54 10.13
C LYS A 157 13.14 8.94 11.27
N LEU A 158 11.85 8.68 11.13
CA LEU A 158 10.89 8.74 12.24
C LEU A 158 10.69 7.33 12.79
N ASP A 159 10.57 7.19 14.10
CA ASP A 159 10.11 5.96 14.73
C ASP A 159 8.57 5.88 14.79
N GLU A 160 8.05 4.84 15.45
CA GLU A 160 6.61 4.58 15.57
C GLU A 160 5.84 5.60 16.41
N ASP A 161 6.55 6.51 17.10
CA ASP A 161 5.98 7.61 17.89
C ASP A 161 6.24 8.96 17.21
N ASP A 162 6.66 8.95 15.93
CA ASP A 162 7.01 10.11 15.14
C ASP A 162 8.12 10.99 15.76
N ILE A 163 9.02 10.35 16.51
CA ILE A 163 10.22 10.98 17.05
C ILE A 163 11.34 10.82 16.01
N LEU A 164 12.08 11.90 15.78
CA LEU A 164 13.20 11.89 14.86
C LEU A 164 14.36 11.08 15.43
N GLN A 165 14.80 10.08 14.68
CA GLN A 165 15.84 9.13 15.04
C GLN A 165 16.99 9.12 14.02
N PRO A 166 18.19 8.68 14.46
CA PRO A 166 19.28 8.34 13.56
C PRO A 166 18.94 7.21 12.58
N ASP A 167 19.48 7.32 11.36
CA ASP A 167 19.43 6.26 10.34
C ASP A 167 20.85 6.07 9.76
N LEU A 168 21.13 6.48 8.52
CA LEU A 168 22.50 6.49 7.98
C LEU A 168 23.40 7.47 8.71
N ALA A 169 22.86 8.64 9.09
CA ALA A 169 23.52 9.53 10.03
C ALA A 169 23.23 9.04 11.44
N HIS A 170 24.28 8.68 12.19
CA HIS A 170 24.14 8.28 13.59
C HIS A 170 24.04 9.48 14.54
N SER A 171 24.41 10.68 14.07
CA SER A 171 24.30 11.96 14.79
C SER A 171 24.33 13.13 13.79
N TRP A 172 23.83 14.29 14.20
CA TRP A 172 23.90 15.54 13.43
C TRP A 172 23.85 16.74 14.35
N GLU A 173 24.32 17.89 13.86
CA GLU A 173 24.29 19.16 14.58
C GLU A 173 24.09 20.34 13.62
N ALA A 174 23.44 21.39 14.12
CA ALA A 174 23.38 22.67 13.43
C ALA A 174 24.62 23.49 13.81
N LEU A 175 25.47 23.80 12.83
CA LEU A 175 26.57 24.75 13.00
C LEU A 175 26.05 26.20 12.93
N SER A 176 24.99 26.41 12.14
CA SER A 176 24.16 27.62 12.11
C SER A 176 22.79 27.26 11.52
N SER A 177 21.86 28.22 11.42
CA SER A 177 20.56 28.01 10.76
C SER A 177 20.67 27.65 9.27
N SER A 178 21.83 27.89 8.64
CA SER A 178 22.06 27.63 7.22
C SER A 178 23.24 26.67 6.97
N HIS A 179 23.72 25.98 8.01
CA HIS A 179 24.83 25.03 7.89
C HIS A 179 24.65 23.88 8.89
N TRP A 180 24.42 22.69 8.36
CA TRP A 180 24.24 21.46 9.12
C TRP A 180 25.37 20.48 8.86
N ARG A 181 25.74 19.73 9.90
CA ARG A 181 26.68 18.62 9.82
C ARG A 181 26.01 17.31 10.21
N PHE A 182 26.24 16.27 9.41
CA PHE A 182 25.76 14.91 9.64
C PHE A 182 26.95 13.95 9.74
N TYR A 183 26.94 13.10 10.77
CA TYR A 183 27.94 12.09 11.04
C TYR A 183 27.40 10.72 10.64
N LEU A 184 28.06 10.07 9.69
CA LEU A 184 27.55 8.88 8.99
C LEU A 184 28.17 7.59 9.51
N ARG A 185 27.39 6.51 9.42
CA ARG A 185 27.88 5.16 9.66
C ARG A 185 28.84 4.74 8.55
N ASN A 186 29.98 4.15 8.92
CA ASN A 186 30.87 3.52 7.95
C ASN A 186 30.39 2.10 7.60
N GLY A 187 30.92 1.54 6.51
CA GLY A 187 30.76 0.11 6.19
C GLY A 187 29.34 -0.32 5.76
N VAL A 188 28.41 0.61 5.58
CA VAL A 188 27.05 0.34 5.09
C VAL A 188 27.11 -0.26 3.68
N ARG A 189 26.26 -1.25 3.42
CA ARG A 189 26.16 -1.92 2.11
C ARG A 189 24.77 -1.73 1.51
N PHE A 190 24.73 -1.64 0.19
CA PHE A 190 23.50 -1.83 -0.56
C PHE A 190 23.13 -3.31 -0.59
N HIS A 191 21.88 -3.61 -0.94
CA HIS A 191 21.36 -4.99 -1.03
C HIS A 191 22.15 -5.91 -1.98
N ASN A 192 22.87 -5.36 -2.96
CA ASN A 192 23.76 -6.11 -3.85
C ASN A 192 25.15 -6.42 -3.25
N GLY A 193 25.42 -6.00 -2.01
CA GLY A 193 26.67 -6.20 -1.30
C GLY A 193 27.72 -5.10 -1.50
N ASN A 194 27.55 -4.20 -2.48
CA ASN A 194 28.47 -3.09 -2.70
C ASN A 194 28.41 -2.09 -1.55
N PHE A 195 29.53 -1.45 -1.24
CA PHE A 195 29.58 -0.42 -0.21
C PHE A 195 28.84 0.85 -0.62
N LEU A 196 28.10 1.42 0.32
CA LEU A 196 27.67 2.81 0.26
C LEU A 196 28.91 3.70 0.37
N GLN A 197 29.07 4.63 -0.57
CA GLN A 197 30.16 5.59 -0.58
C GLN A 197 29.60 6.98 -0.29
N ILE A 198 30.46 7.87 0.22
CA ILE A 198 30.09 9.26 0.52
C ILE A 198 29.51 9.97 -0.71
N GLN A 199 30.06 9.71 -1.90
CA GLN A 199 29.62 10.32 -3.15
C GLN A 199 28.17 9.95 -3.49
N HIS A 200 27.75 8.70 -3.23
CA HIS A 200 26.36 8.28 -3.47
C HIS A 200 25.37 9.10 -2.62
N ILE A 201 25.75 9.43 -1.38
CA ILE A 201 24.92 10.23 -0.48
C ILE A 201 24.87 11.68 -0.99
N ILE A 202 26.02 12.26 -1.34
CA ILE A 202 26.12 13.62 -1.90
C ILE A 202 25.26 13.74 -3.16
N ASP A 203 25.42 12.84 -4.12
CA ASP A 203 24.69 12.85 -5.39
C ASP A 203 23.19 12.71 -5.14
N SER A 204 22.77 11.77 -4.27
CA SER A 204 21.36 11.59 -3.92
C SER A 204 20.77 12.87 -3.31
N ILE A 205 21.46 13.55 -2.39
CA ILE A 205 20.99 14.81 -1.79
C ILE A 205 20.92 15.92 -2.85
N LEU A 206 21.91 16.02 -3.74
CA LEU A 206 21.91 17.05 -4.78
C LEU A 206 20.75 16.89 -5.77
N THR A 207 20.30 15.66 -6.05
CA THR A 207 19.08 15.46 -6.87
C THR A 207 17.82 16.04 -6.23
N LEU A 208 17.76 16.10 -4.89
CA LEU A 208 16.61 16.66 -4.18
C LEU A 208 16.42 18.16 -4.43
N LYS A 209 17.45 18.90 -4.84
CA LYS A 209 17.37 20.35 -5.11
C LYS A 209 16.30 20.73 -6.12
N GLN A 210 15.88 19.80 -6.99
CA GLN A 210 14.81 20.02 -7.96
C GLN A 210 13.41 20.02 -7.31
N ILE A 211 13.29 19.47 -6.10
CA ILE A 211 12.05 19.41 -5.32
C ILE A 211 11.98 20.66 -4.44
N LYS A 212 10.87 21.40 -4.48
CA LYS A 212 10.75 22.70 -3.77
C LYS A 212 11.03 22.58 -2.27
N THR A 213 10.68 21.46 -1.64
CA THR A 213 11.01 21.17 -0.24
C THR A 213 12.50 21.29 0.06
N PHE A 214 13.39 20.91 -0.86
CA PHE A 214 14.85 20.89 -0.69
C PHE A 214 15.58 21.93 -1.57
N GLY A 215 14.84 22.79 -2.29
CA GLY A 215 15.41 23.76 -3.22
C GLY A 215 16.33 24.81 -2.58
N HIS A 216 16.29 24.93 -1.25
CA HIS A 216 17.15 25.81 -0.47
C HIS A 216 18.53 25.19 -0.13
N ILE A 217 18.77 23.92 -0.50
CA ILE A 217 20.10 23.32 -0.40
C ILE A 217 21.03 23.98 -1.43
N GLU A 218 22.05 24.67 -0.94
CA GLU A 218 23.04 25.33 -1.78
C GLU A 218 24.15 24.35 -2.17
N GLN A 219 24.79 23.76 -1.16
CA GLN A 219 26.01 22.97 -1.33
C GLN A 219 26.01 21.77 -0.37
N VAL A 220 26.55 20.65 -0.84
CA VAL A 220 26.81 19.45 -0.03
C VAL A 220 28.29 19.12 -0.17
N THR A 221 29.01 19.01 0.94
CA THR A 221 30.46 18.73 0.97
C THR A 221 30.79 17.66 2.01
N SER A 222 31.93 17.01 1.89
CA SER A 222 32.44 16.08 2.90
C SER A 222 33.77 16.61 3.45
N PRO A 223 33.77 17.26 4.62
CA PRO A 223 34.99 17.82 5.21
C PRO A 223 35.92 16.74 5.78
N ASP A 224 35.39 15.55 6.07
CA ASP A 224 36.11 14.40 6.62
C ASP A 224 35.42 13.10 6.16
N PRO A 225 36.11 11.94 6.06
CA PRO A 225 35.47 10.67 5.77
C PRO A 225 34.24 10.41 6.65
N TRP A 226 33.10 10.10 6.02
CA TRP A 226 31.82 9.84 6.71
C TRP A 226 31.24 11.04 7.47
N VAL A 227 31.64 12.25 7.10
CA VAL A 227 31.00 13.50 7.54
C VAL A 227 30.46 14.22 6.31
N ILE A 228 29.22 14.72 6.39
CA ILE A 228 28.64 15.59 5.37
C ILE A 228 28.23 16.92 5.99
N ASP A 229 28.65 17.99 5.33
CA ASP A 229 28.21 19.35 5.60
C ASP A 229 27.24 19.80 4.50
N ILE A 230 26.05 20.26 4.91
CA ILE A 230 25.01 20.80 4.03
C ILE A 230 24.88 22.29 4.32
N LYS A 231 25.14 23.12 3.31
CA LYS A 231 24.92 24.57 3.34
C LYS A 231 23.64 24.93 2.62
N LEU A 232 22.93 25.90 3.17
CA LEU A 232 21.62 26.35 2.71
C LEU A 232 21.69 27.82 2.30
N ASN A 233 20.97 28.18 1.23
CA ASN A 233 20.84 29.58 0.80
C ASN A 233 19.72 30.33 1.56
N GLN A 234 18.94 29.62 2.37
CA GLN A 234 17.94 30.14 3.29
C GLN A 234 18.06 29.41 4.65
N PRO A 235 17.75 30.06 5.78
CA PRO A 235 17.73 29.40 7.08
C PRO A 235 16.69 28.26 7.14
N ASP A 236 17.09 27.10 7.65
CA ASP A 236 16.19 25.99 7.99
C ASP A 236 16.70 25.24 9.25
N TRP A 237 16.02 25.46 10.38
CA TRP A 237 16.29 24.77 11.64
C TRP A 237 15.72 23.34 11.69
N HIS A 238 14.96 22.93 10.69
CA HIS A 238 14.22 21.68 10.64
C HIS A 238 14.72 20.74 9.53
N LEU A 239 15.86 21.06 8.91
CA LEU A 239 16.48 20.26 7.85
C LEU A 239 16.60 18.76 8.19
N PRO A 240 16.98 18.34 9.41
CA PRO A 240 17.03 16.91 9.76
C PRO A 240 15.68 16.20 9.65
N PHE A 241 14.56 16.89 9.89
CA PHE A 241 13.23 16.33 9.71
C PHE A 241 12.92 16.07 8.23
N LEU A 242 13.32 16.98 7.33
CA LEU A 242 13.09 16.79 5.89
C LEU A 242 13.76 15.52 5.36
N PHE A 243 14.94 15.16 5.89
CA PHE A 243 15.64 13.93 5.52
C PHE A 243 15.01 12.63 6.04
N SER A 244 13.96 12.72 6.86
CA SER A 244 13.17 11.56 7.28
C SER A 244 12.11 11.15 6.26
N GLU A 245 11.73 12.05 5.35
CA GLU A 245 10.71 11.84 4.32
C GLU A 245 11.10 10.73 3.33
N SER A 246 10.10 10.02 2.81
CA SER A 246 10.30 8.88 1.91
C SER A 246 11.01 9.28 0.60
N LEU A 247 10.81 10.51 0.12
CA LEU A 247 11.48 11.01 -1.08
C LEU A 247 12.96 11.36 -0.86
N ALA A 248 13.39 11.52 0.39
CA ALA A 248 14.75 11.90 0.78
C ALA A 248 15.64 10.68 1.08
N LYS A 249 15.17 9.47 0.76
CA LYS A 249 15.94 8.24 0.94
C LYS A 249 17.15 8.21 0.01
N ILE A 250 18.26 7.67 0.51
CA ILE A 250 19.51 7.60 -0.25
C ILE A 250 19.42 6.47 -1.26
N MET A 251 19.50 6.84 -2.54
CA MET A 251 19.44 5.90 -3.65
C MET A 251 20.85 5.53 -4.16
N PRO A 252 21.03 4.34 -4.76
CA PRO A 252 22.25 4.03 -5.49
C PRO A 252 22.45 5.01 -6.66
N PRO A 253 23.68 5.17 -7.19
CA PRO A 253 23.93 6.02 -8.35
C PRO A 253 23.09 5.57 -9.54
N GLU A 254 22.71 6.50 -10.43
CA GLU A 254 21.84 6.22 -11.58
C GLU A 254 22.39 5.11 -12.48
N SER A 255 23.73 5.02 -12.62
CA SER A 255 24.41 3.97 -13.39
C SER A 255 24.21 2.55 -12.84
N TRP A 256 23.72 2.41 -11.60
CA TRP A 256 23.39 1.11 -10.99
C TRP A 256 21.90 0.79 -11.06
N ARG A 257 21.07 1.72 -11.56
CA ARG A 257 19.61 1.56 -11.64
C ARG A 257 19.25 0.95 -12.99
N GLY A 258 18.74 -0.28 -12.98
CA GLY A 258 18.19 -0.92 -14.17
C GLY A 258 16.89 -0.28 -14.63
N GLU A 259 16.39 -0.69 -15.81
CA GLU A 259 15.09 -0.25 -16.34
C GLU A 259 13.93 -0.63 -15.41
N ASP A 260 14.10 -1.71 -14.64
CA ASP A 260 13.16 -2.26 -13.67
C ASP A 260 13.28 -1.64 -12.27
N PHE A 261 14.12 -0.61 -12.08
CA PHE A 261 14.38 -0.01 -10.75
C PHE A 261 13.10 0.51 -10.06
N ASP A 262 12.08 0.90 -10.81
CA ASP A 262 10.79 1.30 -10.24
C ASP A 262 10.05 0.12 -9.57
N LEU A 263 10.25 -1.11 -10.07
CA LEU A 263 9.60 -2.33 -9.59
C LEU A 263 10.49 -3.10 -8.60
N LEU A 264 11.78 -3.23 -8.91
CA LEU A 264 12.78 -3.98 -8.17
C LEU A 264 13.92 -3.07 -7.69
N PRO A 265 13.63 -2.01 -6.91
CA PRO A 265 14.68 -1.15 -6.40
C PRO A 265 15.60 -1.89 -5.42
N MET A 266 16.82 -1.40 -5.35
CA MET A 266 17.79 -1.77 -4.32
C MET A 266 18.19 -0.55 -3.50
N GLY A 267 18.30 -0.75 -2.18
CA GLY A 267 18.66 0.28 -1.22
C GLY A 267 19.63 -0.25 -0.17
N THR A 268 19.61 0.40 0.99
CA THR A 268 20.43 0.07 2.18
C THR A 268 19.58 -0.29 3.39
N GLY A 269 18.26 -0.42 3.20
CA GLY A 269 17.29 -0.69 4.25
C GLY A 269 17.23 -2.16 4.69
N PRO A 270 16.39 -2.45 5.70
CA PRO A 270 16.30 -3.77 6.33
C PRO A 270 15.78 -4.90 5.44
N TYR A 271 15.04 -4.58 4.37
CA TYR A 271 14.49 -5.57 3.44
C TYR A 271 14.91 -5.27 2.00
N ARG A 272 15.15 -6.31 1.20
CA ARG A 272 15.35 -6.22 -0.25
C ARG A 272 14.14 -6.74 -1.01
N VAL A 273 13.89 -6.19 -2.20
CA VAL A 273 12.85 -6.70 -3.11
C VAL A 273 13.38 -7.92 -3.85
N VAL A 274 12.67 -9.05 -3.75
CA VAL A 274 13.01 -10.31 -4.46
C VAL A 274 12.15 -10.49 -5.70
N LEU A 275 10.88 -10.08 -5.62
CA LEU A 275 9.90 -10.17 -6.70
C LEU A 275 8.88 -9.04 -6.55
N ASN A 276 8.47 -8.43 -7.66
CA ASN A 276 7.35 -7.50 -7.71
C ASN A 276 6.66 -7.65 -9.06
N ASP A 277 5.51 -8.31 -9.07
CA ASP A 277 4.70 -8.54 -10.25
C ASP A 277 3.23 -8.16 -9.99
N ASP A 278 2.35 -8.35 -10.97
CA ASP A 278 0.93 -8.01 -10.87
C ASP A 278 0.17 -8.81 -9.80
N LYS A 279 0.78 -9.86 -9.23
CA LYS A 279 0.15 -10.77 -8.27
C LYS A 279 0.71 -10.60 -6.88
N ARG A 280 1.99 -10.24 -6.74
CA ARG A 280 2.64 -10.11 -5.44
C ARG A 280 3.91 -9.28 -5.45
N LEU A 281 4.17 -8.66 -4.30
CA LEU A 281 5.47 -8.13 -3.90
C LEU A 281 6.07 -9.07 -2.84
N VAL A 282 7.35 -9.42 -2.99
CA VAL A 282 8.09 -10.26 -2.02
C VAL A 282 9.32 -9.49 -1.55
N LEU A 283 9.37 -9.26 -0.25
CA LEU A 283 10.49 -8.66 0.47
C LEU A 283 11.20 -9.72 1.31
N GLU A 284 12.52 -9.70 1.32
CA GLU A 284 13.35 -10.60 2.15
C GLU A 284 14.27 -9.79 3.07
N ALA A 285 14.40 -10.22 4.32
CA ALA A 285 15.27 -9.58 5.29
C ALA A 285 16.72 -9.57 4.76
N TYR A 286 17.37 -8.41 4.83
CA TYR A 286 18.73 -8.25 4.35
C TYR A 286 19.73 -8.49 5.48
N ASP A 287 20.43 -9.62 5.45
CA ASP A 287 21.43 -9.99 6.46
C ASP A 287 22.60 -9.00 6.58
N GLY A 288 22.88 -8.24 5.51
CA GLY A 288 23.90 -7.19 5.48
C GLY A 288 23.44 -5.83 6.00
N TYR A 289 22.23 -5.72 6.55
CA TYR A 289 21.70 -4.48 7.08
C TYR A 289 22.57 -3.98 8.24
N PHE A 290 22.87 -2.67 8.25
CA PHE A 290 23.77 -2.08 9.24
C PHE A 290 23.14 -1.91 10.63
N GLY A 291 21.82 -2.03 10.72
CA GLY A 291 21.07 -2.06 11.98
C GLY A 291 20.83 -3.49 12.46
N TYR A 292 19.83 -3.67 13.32
CA TYR A 292 19.38 -5.01 13.66
C TYR A 292 18.66 -5.64 12.47
N ARG A 293 19.08 -6.86 12.11
CA ARG A 293 18.37 -7.66 11.12
C ARG A 293 16.91 -7.84 11.56
N PRO A 294 15.93 -7.66 10.65
CA PRO A 294 14.55 -8.00 10.93
C PRO A 294 14.40 -9.44 11.43
N LEU A 295 13.44 -9.65 12.34
CA LEU A 295 13.14 -10.96 12.90
C LEU A 295 12.26 -11.80 11.96
N VAL A 296 11.41 -11.14 11.17
CA VAL A 296 10.67 -11.78 10.08
C VAL A 296 11.57 -11.91 8.86
N ASP A 297 11.67 -13.11 8.31
CA ASP A 297 12.59 -13.41 7.20
C ASP A 297 12.03 -12.93 5.85
N LYS A 298 10.71 -12.99 5.66
CA LYS A 298 10.06 -12.64 4.40
C LYS A 298 8.71 -11.98 4.62
N VAL A 299 8.42 -10.94 3.85
CA VAL A 299 7.09 -10.32 3.77
C VAL A 299 6.59 -10.41 2.35
N GLU A 300 5.40 -10.99 2.16
CA GLU A 300 4.75 -11.11 0.86
C GLU A 300 3.46 -10.29 0.88
N VAL A 301 3.35 -9.30 -0.01
CA VAL A 301 2.11 -8.55 -0.22
C VAL A 301 1.41 -9.13 -1.44
N TRP A 302 0.26 -9.77 -1.24
CA TRP A 302 -0.52 -10.48 -2.26
C TRP A 302 -1.64 -9.61 -2.78
N VAL A 303 -1.74 -9.50 -4.10
CA VAL A 303 -2.81 -8.77 -4.77
C VAL A 303 -4.08 -9.61 -4.77
N ILE A 304 -5.10 -9.11 -4.10
CA ILE A 304 -6.43 -9.69 -4.00
C ILE A 304 -7.40 -8.73 -4.66
N ASP A 305 -8.05 -9.19 -5.72
CA ASP A 305 -9.04 -8.41 -6.45
C ASP A 305 -10.12 -7.88 -5.50
N GLU A 306 -10.49 -6.61 -5.69
CA GLU A 306 -11.46 -5.86 -4.88
C GLU A 306 -12.76 -6.63 -4.68
N ALA A 307 -13.23 -7.35 -5.71
CA ALA A 307 -14.44 -8.18 -5.64
C ALA A 307 -14.38 -9.29 -4.57
N TYR A 308 -13.18 -9.65 -4.13
CA TYR A 308 -12.93 -10.64 -3.09
C TYR A 308 -12.29 -10.03 -1.84
N SER A 309 -12.10 -8.70 -1.80
CA SER A 309 -11.45 -8.01 -0.69
C SER A 309 -12.24 -8.15 0.63
N GLY A 310 -13.57 -8.05 0.58
CA GLY A 310 -14.45 -8.29 1.73
C GLY A 310 -14.48 -9.73 2.26
N MET A 311 -13.90 -10.70 1.54
CA MET A 311 -13.66 -12.06 2.05
C MET A 311 -12.44 -12.13 2.97
N VAL A 312 -11.56 -11.16 2.82
CA VAL A 312 -10.26 -11.11 3.47
C VAL A 312 -10.32 -10.04 4.53
N PHE A 313 -10.46 -8.77 4.18
CA PHE A 313 -10.54 -7.68 5.12
C PHE A 313 -11.93 -7.66 5.77
N PRO A 314 -12.03 -7.81 7.11
CA PRO A 314 -13.32 -7.67 7.78
C PRO A 314 -13.85 -6.25 7.55
N SER A 315 -15.02 -6.15 6.93
CA SER A 315 -15.73 -4.90 6.76
C SER A 315 -16.37 -4.47 8.08
N LEU A 316 -16.49 -3.16 8.32
CA LEU A 316 -17.25 -2.61 9.45
C LEU A 316 -18.75 -3.00 9.39
N SER A 317 -19.28 -3.41 8.23
CA SER A 317 -20.70 -3.76 8.05
C SER A 317 -21.04 -5.21 8.42
N ASN A 318 -20.09 -6.14 8.24
CA ASN A 318 -20.24 -7.54 8.59
C ASN A 318 -18.97 -7.98 9.33
N PRO A 319 -18.86 -7.73 10.65
CA PRO A 319 -17.82 -8.37 11.42
C PRO A 319 -18.05 -9.87 11.28
N ILE A 320 -17.22 -10.55 10.47
CA ILE A 320 -17.12 -12.00 10.54
C ILE A 320 -16.71 -12.23 11.99
N MET A 321 -17.63 -12.79 12.78
CA MET A 321 -17.45 -12.95 14.20
C MET A 321 -16.35 -13.99 14.40
N SER A 322 -15.09 -13.54 14.35
CA SER A 322 -13.95 -14.24 14.91
C SER A 322 -14.37 -14.58 16.34
N GLN A 323 -14.39 -15.87 16.68
CA GLN A 323 -14.64 -16.28 18.07
C GLN A 323 -13.58 -15.71 19.04
N ARG A 324 -12.55 -15.03 18.52
CA ARG A 324 -11.61 -14.19 19.27
C ARG A 324 -12.06 -12.73 19.18
N ARG A 325 -12.48 -12.16 20.31
CA ARG A 325 -12.63 -10.71 20.47
C ARG A 325 -11.26 -10.03 20.32
N GLY A 326 -10.86 -9.70 19.09
CA GLY A 326 -9.72 -8.84 18.82
C GLY A 326 -10.16 -7.37 18.82
N ASN A 327 -9.63 -6.54 19.71
CA ASN A 327 -9.68 -5.09 19.54
C ASN A 327 -8.67 -4.73 18.45
N ASP A 328 -9.12 -4.46 17.21
CA ASP A 328 -8.25 -3.91 16.17
C ASP A 328 -7.69 -2.54 16.62
N ASP A 329 -6.40 -2.30 16.37
CA ASP A 329 -5.78 -0.99 16.61
C ASP A 329 -6.00 -0.12 15.36
N VAL A 330 -7.17 0.51 15.31
CA VAL A 330 -7.56 1.44 14.26
C VAL A 330 -7.29 2.88 14.68
N LYS A 331 -6.72 3.66 13.77
CA LYS A 331 -6.47 5.10 13.93
C LYS A 331 -7.04 5.84 12.74
N LEU A 332 -7.48 7.07 12.95
CA LEU A 332 -7.84 7.92 11.82
C LEU A 332 -6.60 8.20 10.97
N ASP A 333 -6.81 8.22 9.66
CA ASP A 333 -5.85 8.77 8.71
C ASP A 333 -5.43 10.18 9.19
N PRO A 334 -4.12 10.48 9.29
CA PRO A 334 -3.65 11.81 9.69
C PRO A 334 -4.10 12.92 8.73
N GLY A 335 -4.52 12.57 7.52
CA GLY A 335 -5.08 13.47 6.54
C GLY A 335 -6.50 13.14 6.13
N CYS A 336 -6.87 13.58 4.93
CA CYS A 336 -8.14 13.27 4.31
C CYS A 336 -7.98 12.96 2.82
N THR A 337 -9.00 12.33 2.24
CA THR A 337 -9.24 12.48 0.81
C THR A 337 -9.73 13.90 0.56
N TYR A 338 -9.29 14.51 -0.54
CA TYR A 338 -9.66 15.87 -0.90
C TYR A 338 -9.82 16.03 -2.41
N LEU A 339 -10.57 17.07 -2.81
CA LEU A 339 -10.60 17.54 -4.19
C LEU A 339 -9.59 18.67 -4.35
N LEU A 340 -8.66 18.52 -5.29
CA LEU A 340 -7.75 19.58 -5.71
C LEU A 340 -8.35 20.28 -6.93
N LEU A 341 -8.60 21.58 -6.82
CA LEU A 341 -9.12 22.38 -7.92
C LEU A 341 -7.97 22.94 -8.76
N ASN A 342 -8.04 22.81 -10.08
CA ASN A 342 -7.06 23.47 -10.96
C ASN A 342 -7.38 24.97 -11.05
N ARG A 343 -6.72 25.75 -10.21
CA ARG A 343 -6.86 27.22 -10.14
C ARG A 343 -5.91 27.95 -11.11
N LYS A 344 -5.05 27.22 -11.80
CA LYS A 344 -4.08 27.75 -12.75
C LYS A 344 -4.58 27.72 -14.19
N HIS A 345 -5.23 26.63 -14.60
CA HIS A 345 -5.74 26.40 -15.95
C HIS A 345 -7.22 25.98 -15.90
N GLY A 346 -7.85 25.81 -17.07
CA GLY A 346 -9.23 25.34 -17.16
C GLY A 346 -10.28 26.33 -16.66
N ILE A 347 -11.51 25.83 -16.46
CA ILE A 347 -12.66 26.70 -16.11
C ILE A 347 -12.64 27.08 -14.62
N VAL A 348 -11.99 26.27 -13.79
CA VAL A 348 -11.95 26.44 -12.33
C VAL A 348 -10.97 27.55 -11.90
N ARG A 349 -10.15 28.08 -12.82
CA ARG A 349 -9.45 29.35 -12.63
C ARG A 349 -10.43 30.50 -12.33
N ASN A 350 -11.63 30.47 -12.90
CA ASN A 350 -12.67 31.48 -12.63
C ASN A 350 -13.16 31.36 -11.17
N PRO A 351 -13.10 32.43 -10.37
CA PRO A 351 -13.58 32.42 -8.98
C PRO A 351 -15.04 31.96 -8.81
N GLU A 352 -15.94 32.32 -9.74
CA GLU A 352 -17.34 31.88 -9.67
C GLU A 352 -17.47 30.35 -9.76
N TRP A 353 -16.65 29.71 -10.60
CA TRP A 353 -16.60 28.26 -10.73
C TRP A 353 -16.00 27.60 -9.49
N ALA A 354 -14.92 28.15 -8.95
CA ALA A 354 -14.30 27.61 -7.74
C ALA A 354 -15.23 27.71 -6.51
N GLU A 355 -15.94 28.84 -6.35
CA GLU A 355 -16.93 29.04 -5.29
C GLU A 355 -18.12 28.09 -5.45
N TYR A 356 -18.68 27.99 -6.66
CA TYR A 356 -19.77 27.06 -6.97
C TYR A 356 -19.39 25.61 -6.66
N LEU A 357 -18.25 25.13 -7.17
CA LEU A 357 -17.78 23.76 -6.95
C LEU A 357 -17.51 23.49 -5.46
N SER A 358 -16.91 24.43 -4.74
CA SER A 358 -16.67 24.29 -3.30
C SER A 358 -17.95 24.23 -2.47
N SER A 359 -18.99 24.95 -2.90
CA SER A 359 -20.30 24.92 -2.26
C SER A 359 -21.04 23.60 -2.54
N VAL A 360 -21.08 23.18 -3.81
CA VAL A 360 -21.88 22.04 -4.25
C VAL A 360 -21.21 20.70 -3.94
N LEU A 361 -19.89 20.61 -4.04
CA LEU A 361 -19.12 19.38 -3.81
C LEU A 361 -18.57 19.25 -2.38
N ASN A 362 -19.19 19.93 -1.41
CA ASN A 362 -18.79 19.78 -0.01
C ASN A 362 -19.01 18.34 0.49
N SER A 363 -18.23 17.95 1.50
CA SER A 363 -18.20 16.58 2.06
C SER A 363 -19.59 16.07 2.45
N LEU A 364 -20.42 16.88 3.10
CA LEU A 364 -21.76 16.47 3.54
C LEU A 364 -22.71 16.24 2.36
N ASN A 365 -22.65 17.06 1.31
CA ASN A 365 -23.49 16.87 0.13
C ASN A 365 -23.12 15.61 -0.62
N LEU A 366 -21.81 15.35 -0.80
CA LEU A 366 -21.36 14.12 -1.46
C LEU A 366 -21.61 12.88 -0.60
N TYR A 367 -21.45 12.96 0.73
CA TYR A 367 -21.73 11.84 1.64
C TYR A 367 -23.15 11.29 1.48
N ARG A 368 -24.15 12.16 1.30
CA ARG A 368 -25.56 11.76 1.08
C ARG A 368 -25.81 11.03 -0.23
N ASN A 369 -24.90 11.16 -1.19
CA ASN A 369 -24.98 10.56 -2.52
C ASN A 369 -24.05 9.34 -2.66
N LEU A 370 -23.34 8.94 -1.60
CA LEU A 370 -22.54 7.73 -1.59
C LEU A 370 -23.41 6.51 -1.21
N PRO A 371 -23.13 5.32 -1.78
CA PRO A 371 -23.73 4.08 -1.33
C PRO A 371 -23.44 3.79 0.14
N GLU A 372 -24.46 3.38 0.91
CA GLU A 372 -24.35 3.14 2.35
C GLU A 372 -23.38 2.01 2.68
N ASP A 373 -23.36 0.94 1.88
CA ASP A 373 -22.42 -0.17 1.99
C ASP A 373 -20.97 0.29 1.88
N GLN A 374 -20.67 1.17 0.93
CA GLN A 374 -19.34 1.74 0.73
C GLN A 374 -18.90 2.67 1.86
N ILE A 375 -19.82 3.47 2.39
CA ILE A 375 -19.57 4.32 3.56
C ILE A 375 -19.15 3.48 4.76
N VAL A 376 -19.90 2.42 5.03
CA VAL A 376 -19.64 1.55 6.17
C VAL A 376 -18.35 0.78 5.95
N GLU A 377 -18.18 0.11 4.80
CA GLU A 377 -17.00 -0.72 4.51
C GLU A 377 -15.68 0.05 4.62
N LEU A 378 -15.63 1.27 4.07
CA LEU A 378 -14.41 2.10 4.08
C LEU A 378 -14.28 2.98 5.35
N GLY A 379 -15.26 2.94 6.24
CA GLY A 379 -15.28 3.73 7.48
C GLY A 379 -15.17 5.22 7.22
N LEU A 380 -15.93 5.74 6.25
CA LEU A 380 -15.83 7.13 5.81
C LEU A 380 -16.43 8.09 6.83
N LEU A 381 -15.68 9.13 7.18
CA LEU A 381 -16.16 10.24 8.01
C LEU A 381 -16.07 11.55 7.22
N PRO A 382 -17.16 12.33 7.10
CA PRO A 382 -17.12 13.64 6.46
C PRO A 382 -16.03 14.52 7.08
N ALA A 383 -15.13 15.03 6.22
CA ALA A 383 -14.09 15.93 6.64
C ALA A 383 -14.63 17.36 6.76
N HIS A 384 -14.35 18.01 7.88
CA HIS A 384 -14.59 19.44 8.08
C HIS A 384 -13.31 20.27 7.94
N GLY A 385 -12.16 19.62 7.77
CA GLY A 385 -10.84 20.21 7.59
C GLY A 385 -9.88 19.16 7.03
N LEU A 386 -8.62 19.53 6.82
CA LEU A 386 -7.65 18.62 6.21
C LEU A 386 -7.14 17.53 7.16
N LYS A 387 -7.10 17.79 8.48
CA LYS A 387 -6.77 16.80 9.52
C LYS A 387 -7.98 16.53 10.42
N PRO A 388 -8.06 15.35 11.04
CA PRO A 388 -9.10 15.06 12.03
C PRO A 388 -9.18 16.12 13.12
N GLY A 389 -10.41 16.55 13.47
CA GLY A 389 -10.65 17.59 14.48
C GLY A 389 -10.46 19.03 13.99
N TRP A 390 -10.02 19.26 12.76
CA TRP A 390 -9.95 20.60 12.17
C TRP A 390 -11.28 21.02 11.54
N HIS A 391 -11.52 22.34 11.52
CA HIS A 391 -12.72 22.93 10.96
C HIS A 391 -12.36 24.15 10.10
N HIS A 392 -12.50 24.00 8.78
CA HIS A 392 -12.14 24.98 7.75
C HIS A 392 -13.36 25.36 6.88
N SER A 393 -14.55 25.45 7.48
CA SER A 393 -15.79 25.68 6.73
C SER A 393 -15.81 27.01 6.00
N LEU A 394 -16.18 26.96 4.72
CA LEU A 394 -16.60 28.13 3.96
C LEU A 394 -18.03 28.52 4.37
N PRO A 395 -18.40 29.81 4.33
CA PRO A 395 -19.78 30.24 4.54
C PRO A 395 -20.72 29.56 3.53
N SER A 396 -21.78 28.91 4.02
CA SER A 396 -22.80 28.31 3.15
C SER A 396 -23.52 29.40 2.37
N ARG A 397 -23.31 29.42 1.05
CA ARG A 397 -24.03 30.29 0.11
C ARG A 397 -24.86 29.43 -0.82
N PHE A 398 -26.05 29.90 -1.19
CA PHE A 398 -26.86 29.25 -2.22
C PHE A 398 -26.06 29.22 -3.52
N PRO A 399 -25.71 28.03 -4.03
CA PRO A 399 -24.87 27.93 -5.21
C PRO A 399 -25.64 28.46 -6.42
N VAL A 400 -25.01 29.39 -7.14
CA VAL A 400 -25.50 29.84 -8.45
C VAL A 400 -24.63 29.19 -9.51
N VAL A 401 -25.24 28.43 -10.40
CA VAL A 401 -24.51 27.77 -11.48
C VAL A 401 -23.88 28.84 -12.39
N PRO A 402 -22.54 28.92 -12.49
CA PRO A 402 -21.88 29.96 -13.28
C PRO A 402 -22.26 29.86 -14.76
N LYS A 403 -22.14 30.97 -15.51
CA LYS A 403 -22.36 30.97 -16.96
C LYS A 403 -21.15 30.38 -17.69
N GLY A 404 -21.37 29.78 -18.87
CA GLY A 404 -20.30 29.30 -19.75
C GLY A 404 -20.31 27.80 -19.99
N LYS A 405 -19.12 27.23 -20.21
CA LYS A 405 -18.91 25.81 -20.56
C LYS A 405 -19.55 24.89 -19.51
N ARG A 406 -20.24 23.85 -19.97
CA ARG A 406 -20.98 22.87 -19.14
C ARG A 406 -20.31 21.50 -19.14
N GLU A 407 -18.98 21.50 -19.12
CA GLU A 407 -18.19 20.27 -19.18
C GLU A 407 -16.89 20.45 -18.38
N LEU A 408 -16.63 19.49 -17.48
CA LEU A 408 -15.50 19.45 -16.56
C LEU A 408 -14.73 18.13 -16.70
N THR A 409 -13.42 18.17 -16.51
CA THR A 409 -12.58 16.97 -16.46
C THR A 409 -12.20 16.63 -15.02
N ILE A 410 -12.46 15.39 -14.60
CA ILE A 410 -12.08 14.88 -13.29
C ILE A 410 -11.06 13.76 -13.42
N ALA A 411 -9.93 13.88 -12.72
CA ALA A 411 -8.91 12.83 -12.67
C ALA A 411 -8.86 12.12 -11.31
N TYR A 412 -8.70 10.79 -11.35
CA TYR A 412 -8.56 9.98 -10.14
C TYR A 412 -7.82 8.66 -10.39
N HIS A 413 -7.29 8.08 -9.31
CA HIS A 413 -6.68 6.75 -9.31
C HIS A 413 -7.75 5.67 -9.55
N ALA A 414 -7.65 4.94 -10.65
CA ALA A 414 -8.71 4.03 -11.11
C ALA A 414 -8.89 2.83 -10.18
N GLN A 415 -7.79 2.30 -9.65
CA GLN A 415 -7.77 1.15 -8.74
C GLN A 415 -7.98 1.52 -7.27
N HIS A 416 -8.21 2.80 -6.92
CA HIS A 416 -8.45 3.18 -5.53
C HIS A 416 -9.90 2.84 -5.13
N PRO A 417 -10.16 2.12 -4.02
CA PRO A 417 -11.51 1.64 -3.68
C PRO A 417 -12.57 2.75 -3.63
N LEU A 418 -12.24 3.89 -3.02
CA LEU A 418 -13.17 5.00 -2.86
C LEU A 418 -13.38 5.87 -4.13
N PHE A 419 -12.37 6.02 -4.98
CA PHE A 419 -12.33 7.15 -5.93
C PHE A 419 -13.29 7.01 -7.11
N PRO A 420 -13.46 5.83 -7.74
CA PRO A 420 -14.48 5.63 -8.78
C PRO A 420 -15.90 5.94 -8.28
N VAL A 421 -16.22 5.51 -7.05
CA VAL A 421 -17.52 5.76 -6.41
C VAL A 421 -17.70 7.27 -6.17
N MET A 422 -16.69 7.93 -5.60
CA MET A 422 -16.72 9.38 -5.38
C MET A 422 -16.85 10.17 -6.68
N ALA A 423 -16.11 9.80 -7.72
CA ALA A 423 -16.17 10.43 -9.03
C ALA A 423 -17.58 10.33 -9.64
N LYS A 424 -18.25 9.18 -9.46
CA LYS A 424 -19.62 8.98 -9.92
C LYS A 424 -20.64 9.79 -9.12
N SER A 425 -20.47 9.90 -7.80
CA SER A 425 -21.29 10.77 -6.97
C SER A 425 -21.10 12.25 -7.33
N ILE A 426 -19.87 12.70 -7.62
CA ILE A 426 -19.60 14.05 -8.12
C ILE A 426 -20.31 14.31 -9.44
N GLU A 427 -20.20 13.40 -10.41
CA GLU A 427 -20.93 13.50 -11.68
C GLU A 427 -22.45 13.57 -11.47
N THR A 428 -22.99 12.78 -10.54
CA THR A 428 -24.42 12.78 -10.24
C THR A 428 -24.89 14.14 -9.71
N VAL A 429 -24.12 14.75 -8.81
CA VAL A 429 -24.41 16.07 -8.26
C VAL A 429 -24.29 17.14 -9.35
N LEU A 430 -23.23 17.15 -10.16
CA LEU A 430 -23.01 18.15 -11.20
C LEU A 430 -24.02 18.05 -12.36
N ASN A 431 -24.49 16.84 -12.68
CA ASN A 431 -25.51 16.62 -13.69
C ASN A 431 -26.88 17.24 -13.33
N GLN A 432 -27.20 17.40 -12.03
CA GLN A 432 -28.43 18.07 -11.60
C GLN A 432 -28.46 19.53 -12.07
N ASP A 433 -27.29 20.15 -12.22
CA ASP A 433 -27.10 21.50 -12.72
C ASP A 433 -26.74 21.55 -14.23
N GLY A 434 -26.87 20.41 -14.93
CA GLY A 434 -26.62 20.29 -16.37
C GLY A 434 -25.14 20.35 -16.77
N ILE A 435 -24.21 20.06 -15.85
CA ILE A 435 -22.77 20.04 -16.10
C ILE A 435 -22.32 18.60 -16.37
N LYS A 436 -21.78 18.36 -17.57
CA LYS A 436 -21.21 17.07 -17.97
C LYS A 436 -19.83 16.87 -17.35
N VAL A 437 -19.48 15.62 -17.07
CA VAL A 437 -18.16 15.24 -16.55
C VAL A 437 -17.47 14.28 -17.50
N GLN A 438 -16.20 14.55 -17.78
CA GLN A 438 -15.27 13.63 -18.42
C GLN A 438 -14.30 13.07 -17.37
N PHE A 439 -14.00 11.78 -17.44
CA PHE A 439 -13.10 11.13 -16.49
C PHE A 439 -11.74 10.80 -17.11
N ILE A 440 -10.67 11.14 -16.40
CA ILE A 440 -9.31 10.68 -16.67
C ILE A 440 -8.89 9.72 -15.55
N LYS A 441 -8.74 8.44 -15.90
CA LYS A 441 -8.29 7.39 -14.98
C LYS A 441 -6.78 7.21 -15.14
N TYR A 442 -6.03 7.16 -14.05
CA TYR A 442 -4.58 7.01 -14.08
C TYR A 442 -4.06 6.21 -12.88
N GLU A 443 -2.84 5.67 -12.97
CA GLU A 443 -2.20 5.03 -11.80
C GLU A 443 -0.90 5.72 -11.36
N HIS A 444 -0.15 6.33 -12.28
CA HIS A 444 1.15 6.95 -11.96
C HIS A 444 1.20 8.43 -12.38
N ILE A 445 1.16 8.68 -13.68
CA ILE A 445 1.32 10.01 -14.27
C ILE A 445 0.21 10.22 -15.32
N ILE A 446 -0.20 11.47 -15.51
CA ILE A 446 -1.06 11.91 -16.60
C ILE A 446 -0.23 12.78 -17.54
N ASP A 447 -0.38 12.58 -18.84
CA ASP A 447 0.40 13.32 -19.86
C ASP A 447 0.00 14.80 -19.93
N THR A 448 -1.29 15.10 -19.77
CA THR A 448 -1.86 16.46 -19.88
C THR A 448 -2.56 16.88 -18.57
N PRO A 449 -1.83 17.00 -17.46
CA PRO A 449 -2.41 17.31 -16.14
C PRO A 449 -3.10 18.69 -16.11
N GLU A 450 -2.68 19.62 -16.97
CA GLU A 450 -3.26 20.96 -17.10
C GLU A 450 -4.70 20.97 -17.64
N LEU A 451 -5.15 19.89 -18.29
CA LEU A 451 -6.52 19.73 -18.81
C LEU A 451 -7.50 19.21 -17.76
N VAL A 452 -7.00 18.79 -16.59
CA VAL A 452 -7.84 18.32 -15.48
C VAL A 452 -8.33 19.53 -14.69
N ASP A 453 -9.65 19.64 -14.50
CA ASP A 453 -10.28 20.70 -13.72
C ASP A 453 -10.32 20.36 -12.21
N ILE A 454 -10.58 19.09 -11.89
CA ILE A 454 -10.68 18.59 -10.51
C ILE A 454 -9.90 17.28 -10.38
N TRP A 455 -9.08 17.18 -9.34
CA TRP A 455 -8.43 15.92 -8.98
C TRP A 455 -8.99 15.36 -7.70
N ILE A 456 -9.30 14.07 -7.66
CA ILE A 456 -9.55 13.34 -6.42
C ILE A 456 -8.21 12.79 -5.93
N LYS A 457 -7.75 13.26 -4.76
CA LYS A 457 -6.41 12.96 -4.24
C LYS A 457 -6.47 12.52 -2.78
N PRO A 458 -5.64 11.56 -2.37
CA PRO A 458 -5.42 11.27 -0.96
C PRO A 458 -4.34 12.20 -0.40
N MET A 459 -4.49 12.64 0.84
CA MET A 459 -3.43 13.34 1.56
C MET A 459 -2.47 12.32 2.16
N GLY A 460 -1.50 11.85 1.36
CA GLY A 460 -0.56 10.77 1.72
C GLY A 460 0.57 11.21 2.66
N ILE A 461 0.23 11.81 3.80
CA ILE A 461 1.21 12.26 4.80
C ILE A 461 1.69 11.08 5.64
N GLY A 462 3.02 10.94 5.77
CA GLY A 462 3.65 9.77 6.39
C GLY A 462 3.94 9.84 7.89
N SER A 463 3.41 10.84 8.61
CA SER A 463 3.49 10.96 10.08
C SER A 463 2.30 11.77 10.62
N TYR A 464 2.01 11.66 11.92
CA TYR A 464 0.98 12.46 12.58
C TYR A 464 1.43 13.89 12.87
N ARG A 465 2.73 14.16 12.75
CA ARG A 465 3.36 15.47 12.89
C ARG A 465 2.69 16.54 12.04
N GLU A 466 2.70 17.76 12.56
CA GLU A 466 2.17 18.91 11.83
C GLU A 466 3.14 19.35 10.74
N GLU A 467 4.44 19.26 10.97
CA GLU A 467 5.53 19.63 10.06
C GLU A 467 5.49 18.83 8.75
N ALA A 468 4.90 17.64 8.75
CA ALA A 468 4.76 16.80 7.56
C ALA A 468 3.87 17.46 6.48
N PHE A 469 3.05 18.45 6.86
CA PHE A 469 2.36 19.30 5.88
C PHE A 469 3.31 20.08 4.97
N ALA A 470 4.48 20.50 5.47
CA ALA A 470 5.46 21.23 4.66
C ALA A 470 5.99 20.35 3.54
N GLY A 471 6.35 19.10 3.87
CA GLY A 471 6.79 18.08 2.91
C GLY A 471 5.72 17.78 1.87
N TRP A 472 4.47 17.60 2.30
CA TRP A 472 3.35 17.37 1.39
C TRP A 472 3.08 18.56 0.47
N LEU A 473 2.93 19.77 1.00
CA LEU A 473 2.65 20.98 0.23
C LEU A 473 3.73 21.25 -0.82
N LEU A 474 5.01 21.22 -0.42
CA LEU A 474 6.13 21.61 -1.29
C LEU A 474 6.71 20.44 -2.10
N GLY A 475 6.43 19.20 -1.71
CA GLY A 475 7.06 18.01 -2.30
C GLY A 475 6.15 17.25 -3.24
N TYR A 476 4.98 16.81 -2.78
CA TYR A 476 4.25 15.69 -3.40
C TYR A 476 2.71 15.83 -3.43
N SER A 477 2.17 17.06 -3.37
CA SER A 477 0.72 17.33 -3.34
C SER A 477 0.08 17.79 -4.66
N ASP A 478 0.88 18.05 -5.69
CA ASP A 478 0.49 18.73 -6.95
C ASP A 478 -0.06 20.17 -6.79
N ILE A 479 -0.20 20.68 -5.56
CA ILE A 479 -0.78 22.00 -5.27
C ILE A 479 -0.03 23.09 -6.04
N ALA A 480 1.30 23.09 -5.98
CA ALA A 480 2.13 24.06 -6.70
C ALA A 480 1.84 24.15 -8.21
N ALA A 481 1.54 23.00 -8.84
CA ALA A 481 1.27 22.93 -10.27
C ALA A 481 -0.14 23.43 -10.61
N MET A 482 -1.09 23.30 -9.68
CA MET A 482 -2.51 23.59 -9.88
C MET A 482 -2.95 24.95 -9.31
N SER A 483 -2.08 25.66 -8.60
CA SER A 483 -2.40 26.92 -7.93
C SER A 483 -2.06 28.16 -8.75
N ARG A 484 -2.72 29.28 -8.39
CA ARG A 484 -2.26 30.62 -8.78
C ARG A 484 -0.93 30.90 -8.08
N GLU A 485 -0.05 31.63 -8.77
CA GLU A 485 1.29 31.93 -8.27
C GLU A 485 1.26 32.71 -6.95
N GLU A 486 0.36 33.68 -6.82
CA GLU A 486 0.15 34.48 -5.60
C GLU A 486 -0.25 33.62 -4.39
N ASP A 487 -1.20 32.69 -4.59
CA ASP A 487 -1.68 31.82 -3.52
C ASP A 487 -0.57 30.87 -3.05
N PHE A 488 0.12 30.22 -3.98
CA PHE A 488 1.19 29.30 -3.64
C PHE A 488 2.39 30.00 -2.99
N SER A 489 2.69 31.23 -3.42
CA SER A 489 3.72 32.07 -2.80
C SER A 489 3.36 32.39 -1.35
N CYS A 490 2.09 32.66 -1.04
CA CYS A 490 1.63 32.86 0.33
C CYS A 490 1.85 31.61 1.21
N TRP A 491 1.45 30.42 0.76
CA TRP A 491 1.63 29.20 1.54
C TRP A 491 3.09 28.78 1.69
N SER A 492 3.89 28.92 0.63
CA SER A 492 5.33 28.63 0.71
C SER A 492 6.04 29.58 1.66
N HIS A 493 5.66 30.87 1.69
CA HIS A 493 6.21 31.83 2.64
C HIS A 493 5.91 31.47 4.11
N LEU A 494 4.74 30.88 4.42
CA LEU A 494 4.45 30.38 5.77
C LEU A 494 5.42 29.26 6.18
N VAL A 495 5.77 28.37 5.26
CA VAL A 495 6.76 27.31 5.48
C VAL A 495 8.16 27.91 5.64
N GLU A 496 8.55 28.84 4.77
CA GLU A 496 9.85 29.52 4.84
C GLU A 496 10.02 30.27 6.16
N LYS A 497 9.00 31.00 6.63
CA LYS A 497 9.03 31.69 7.92
C LYS A 497 9.25 30.70 9.06
N TRP A 498 8.47 29.62 9.11
CA TRP A 498 8.63 28.57 10.12
C TRP A 498 10.05 27.98 10.13
N ARG A 499 10.65 27.75 8.95
CA ARG A 499 12.03 27.25 8.82
C ARG A 499 13.07 28.12 9.52
N THR A 500 12.86 29.44 9.54
CA THR A 500 13.80 30.39 10.18
C THR A 500 13.77 30.36 11.70
N GLU A 501 12.76 29.73 12.30
CA GLU A 501 12.51 29.72 13.73
C GLU A 501 12.69 28.30 14.31
N LYS A 502 13.54 28.14 15.33
CA LYS A 502 13.91 26.82 15.85
C LYS A 502 12.80 26.13 16.65
N ASP A 503 12.16 26.88 17.54
CA ASP A 503 11.24 26.33 18.56
C ASP A 503 9.77 26.72 18.30
N THR A 504 9.46 27.18 17.08
CA THR A 504 8.10 27.59 16.70
C THR A 504 7.31 26.41 16.13
N PRO A 505 6.07 26.18 16.60
CA PRO A 505 5.19 25.18 16.01
C PRO A 505 4.87 25.50 14.55
N PHE A 506 4.74 24.47 13.72
CA PHE A 506 4.39 24.64 12.31
C PHE A 506 2.95 25.18 12.18
N PRO A 507 2.67 26.22 11.34
CA PRO A 507 1.35 26.83 11.20
C PRO A 507 0.38 25.99 10.36
N ALA A 508 0.25 24.71 10.67
CA ALA A 508 -0.47 23.71 9.87
C ALA A 508 -1.94 24.05 9.68
N LYS A 509 -2.60 24.49 10.77
CA LYS A 509 -4.03 24.82 10.76
C LYS A 509 -4.33 26.09 9.95
N GLU A 510 -3.47 27.11 10.05
CA GLU A 510 -3.61 28.35 9.28
C GLU A 510 -3.41 28.08 7.78
N LEU A 511 -2.37 27.31 7.44
CA LEU A 511 -2.11 26.91 6.07
C LEU A 511 -3.26 26.06 5.51
N GLY A 512 -3.74 25.07 6.27
CA GLY A 512 -4.88 24.25 5.87
C GLY A 512 -6.17 25.05 5.70
N LYS A 513 -6.41 26.05 6.57
CA LYS A 513 -7.52 26.98 6.42
C LYS A 513 -7.41 27.80 5.13
N SER A 514 -6.23 28.35 4.85
CA SER A 514 -5.97 29.16 3.65
C SER A 514 -6.15 28.36 2.35
N LEU A 515 -5.75 27.08 2.31
CA LEU A 515 -6.01 26.19 1.17
C LEU A 515 -7.50 26.00 0.87
N VAL A 516 -8.33 25.99 1.92
CA VAL A 516 -9.79 25.84 1.76
C VAL A 516 -10.45 27.17 1.43
N GLU A 517 -10.08 28.26 2.12
CA GLU A 517 -10.62 29.61 1.89
C GLU A 517 -10.28 30.16 0.50
N SER A 518 -9.13 29.79 -0.04
CA SER A 518 -8.75 30.12 -1.41
C SER A 518 -9.50 29.30 -2.47
N HIS A 519 -10.31 28.31 -2.08
CA HIS A 519 -10.89 27.30 -2.97
C HIS A 519 -9.81 26.55 -3.78
N GLN A 520 -8.66 26.26 -3.16
CA GLN A 520 -7.65 25.38 -3.75
C GLN A 520 -7.98 23.91 -3.47
N ILE A 521 -8.49 23.63 -2.27
CA ILE A 521 -8.83 22.29 -1.80
C ILE A 521 -10.23 22.25 -1.19
N ILE A 522 -10.98 21.18 -1.50
CA ILE A 522 -12.23 20.82 -0.82
C ILE A 522 -11.95 19.54 0.00
N PRO A 523 -11.93 19.60 1.34
CA PRO A 523 -11.78 18.40 2.18
C PRO A 523 -12.99 17.48 2.02
N MET A 524 -12.76 16.18 1.81
CA MET A 524 -13.83 15.21 1.55
C MET A 524 -14.07 14.27 2.73
N PHE A 525 -13.17 13.31 2.96
CA PHE A 525 -13.40 12.27 3.95
C PHE A 525 -12.13 11.90 4.69
N HIS A 526 -12.24 11.72 6.00
CA HIS A 526 -11.29 10.92 6.78
C HIS A 526 -11.69 9.45 6.66
N CYS A 527 -10.70 8.56 6.75
CA CYS A 527 -10.93 7.12 6.78
C CYS A 527 -10.20 6.52 7.99
N TRP A 528 -10.71 5.39 8.47
CA TRP A 528 -10.00 4.61 9.47
C TRP A 528 -8.91 3.79 8.79
N LEU A 529 -7.70 3.89 9.34
CA LEU A 529 -6.57 3.03 9.00
C LEU A 529 -6.39 2.03 10.12
N GLY A 530 -6.06 0.80 9.78
CA GLY A 530 -5.89 -0.23 10.79
C GLY A 530 -5.14 -1.43 10.27
N VAL A 531 -4.51 -2.11 11.21
CA VAL A 531 -3.90 -3.41 11.00
C VAL A 531 -4.80 -4.42 11.70
N SER A 532 -5.46 -5.28 10.92
CA SER A 532 -6.34 -6.31 11.49
C SER A 532 -5.52 -7.27 12.35
N LYS A 533 -5.88 -7.40 13.63
CA LYS A 533 -5.24 -8.36 14.53
C LYS A 533 -5.59 -9.80 14.17
N ASP A 534 -6.71 -10.05 13.53
CA ASP A 534 -7.06 -11.38 13.04
C ASP A 534 -6.11 -11.84 11.93
N HIS A 535 -5.61 -10.91 11.10
CA HIS A 535 -4.68 -11.23 10.00
C HIS A 535 -3.22 -11.23 10.43
N CYS A 536 -2.86 -10.31 11.32
CA CYS A 536 -1.51 -10.26 11.88
C CYS A 536 -1.33 -11.28 13.01
N GLY A 537 -2.41 -11.84 13.55
CA GLY A 537 -2.43 -13.00 14.43
C GLY A 537 -1.51 -12.85 15.65
N SER A 538 -0.43 -13.65 15.64
CA SER A 538 0.60 -13.72 16.69
C SER A 538 1.71 -12.67 16.56
N LEU A 539 1.71 -11.84 15.51
CA LEU A 539 2.69 -10.77 15.33
C LEU A 539 2.62 -9.78 16.50
N GLN A 540 3.74 -9.68 17.20
CA GLN A 540 3.98 -8.68 18.22
C GLN A 540 4.50 -7.40 17.55
N ASN A 541 4.24 -6.25 18.17
CA ASN A 541 4.64 -4.91 17.69
C ASN A 541 4.06 -4.49 16.32
N ALA A 542 3.01 -5.15 15.83
CA ALA A 542 2.32 -4.73 14.60
C ALA A 542 1.42 -3.51 14.86
N LYS A 543 2.03 -2.36 15.15
CA LYS A 543 1.35 -1.08 15.44
C LYS A 543 1.07 -0.34 14.13
N CYS A 544 -0.17 0.15 13.97
CA CYS A 544 -0.54 0.94 12.80
C CYS A 544 0.20 2.30 12.82
N ASN A 545 0.95 2.56 11.75
CA ASN A 545 1.61 3.83 11.47
C ASN A 545 0.70 4.78 10.67
N ALA A 546 1.15 6.01 10.47
CA ALA A 546 0.43 7.07 9.74
C ALA A 546 0.06 6.72 8.29
N LEU A 547 0.69 5.71 7.70
CA LEU A 547 0.44 5.26 6.32
C LEU A 547 -0.61 4.13 6.25
N GLY A 548 -1.10 3.64 7.41
CA GLY A 548 -2.04 2.53 7.50
C GLY A 548 -1.38 1.15 7.40
N TRP A 549 -0.09 1.08 7.67
CA TRP A 549 0.72 -0.15 7.68
C TRP A 549 1.43 -0.28 9.04
N PHE A 550 2.31 -1.26 9.19
CA PHE A 550 3.21 -1.38 10.34
C PHE A 550 4.66 -1.50 9.85
N ASP A 551 5.63 -1.26 10.73
CA ASP A 551 7.05 -1.42 10.41
C ASP A 551 7.43 -2.91 10.40
N PHE A 552 7.72 -3.44 9.22
CA PHE A 552 8.09 -4.86 9.05
C PHE A 552 9.39 -5.22 9.77
N SER A 553 10.25 -4.25 10.05
CA SER A 553 11.53 -4.49 10.73
C SER A 553 11.40 -4.65 12.24
N GLN A 554 10.27 -4.23 12.83
CA GLN A 554 10.05 -4.21 14.29
C GLN A 554 9.14 -5.33 14.80
N VAL A 555 8.51 -6.07 13.88
CA VAL A 555 7.58 -7.16 14.22
C VAL A 555 8.28 -8.49 14.43
N TRP A 556 7.68 -9.33 15.27
CA TRP A 556 8.19 -10.67 15.57
C TRP A 556 7.07 -11.61 16.02
N LEU A 557 7.39 -12.90 16.07
CA LEU A 557 6.44 -13.94 16.44
C LEU A 557 6.67 -14.43 17.86
N LYS A 558 5.67 -14.28 18.73
CA LYS A 558 5.73 -14.89 20.05
C LYS A 558 5.52 -16.41 19.93
N PRO A 559 6.48 -17.25 20.35
CA PRO A 559 6.31 -18.69 20.31
C PRO A 559 5.19 -19.12 21.26
N ILE A 560 4.39 -20.10 20.83
CA ILE A 560 3.41 -20.75 21.69
C ILE A 560 4.17 -21.75 22.57
N ILE A 561 4.35 -21.39 23.84
CA ILE A 561 4.92 -22.30 24.83
C ILE A 561 3.75 -23.07 25.45
N ASN A 562 3.62 -24.35 25.11
CA ASN A 562 2.69 -25.23 25.82
C ASN A 562 3.28 -25.51 27.21
N THR A 563 2.80 -24.79 28.22
CA THR A 563 3.10 -25.04 29.64
C THR A 563 2.22 -26.15 30.20
#